data_AF-A0A820D9R3-F1
#
_entry.id   AF-A0A820D9R3-F1
#
_cell.length_a   1.000
_cell.length_b   1.000
_cell.length_c   1.000
_cell.angle_alpha   90.00
_cell.angle_beta   90.00
_cell.angle_gamma   90.00
#
_symmetry.space_group_name_H-M   'P 1'
#
loop_
_entity.id
_entity.type
_entity.pdbx_description
1 polymer ?
#
loop_
_entity_poly.entity_id
_entity_poly.type
_entity_poly.pdbx_seq_one_letter_code
_entity_poly.pdbx_strand_id
1 'polypeptide(L)'
;VHKSGLKASSPRPPAATKRAETSARGELAFSPDLWTDRYKKQTYLGMTAIFIENSAIHNIDLCCREFLYSKKSAANVSKSIDAVLNEFNVQQYRKSAFFIIDRGPNLKAALLPNQIIYCTTHRIHNILRDTFFVSQSTTTDTDTTQSGRKRKRKETSVTSDDSDDKFHDSDNEFDESCSGLLGEIARTINR
;
A
#
# COMPACT_ATOMS: atom_id res chain seq x y z
N VAL A 1 -29.73 38.51 18.61
CA VAL A 1 -29.15 37.60 17.58
C VAL A 1 -28.38 36.51 18.30
N HIS A 2 -29.08 35.42 18.65
CA HIS A 2 -28.53 34.33 19.47
C HIS A 2 -27.80 33.31 18.59
N LYS A 3 -26.55 32.99 18.96
CA LYS A 3 -25.74 31.92 18.38
C LYS A 3 -26.43 30.56 18.66
N SER A 4 -26.87 29.89 17.61
CA SER A 4 -27.35 28.50 17.67
C SER A 4 -26.16 27.56 17.89
N GLY A 5 -26.15 26.89 19.03
CA GLY A 5 -25.16 25.89 19.39
C GLY A 5 -25.22 24.69 18.45
N LEU A 6 -24.09 24.41 17.79
CA LEU A 6 -23.78 23.09 17.25
C LEU A 6 -23.76 22.11 18.43
N LYS A 7 -24.79 21.27 18.51
CA LYS A 7 -24.79 20.12 19.42
C LYS A 7 -23.67 19.19 18.98
N ALA A 8 -22.63 19.08 19.80
CA ALA A 8 -21.67 17.99 19.72
C ALA A 8 -22.46 16.67 19.81
N SER A 9 -22.33 15.83 18.79
CA SER A 9 -22.88 14.47 18.79
C SER A 9 -22.33 13.72 20.00
N SER A 10 -23.22 13.13 20.79
CA SER A 10 -22.91 12.33 21.97
C SER A 10 -21.86 11.24 21.67
N PRO A 11 -20.94 10.93 22.59
CA PRO A 11 -20.05 9.78 22.44
C PRO A 11 -20.89 8.50 22.39
N ARG A 12 -20.73 7.72 21.33
CA ARG A 12 -21.38 6.40 21.16
C ARG A 12 -20.89 5.46 22.29
N PRO A 13 -21.74 4.91 23.17
CA PRO A 13 -21.31 4.03 24.26
C PRO A 13 -21.31 2.53 23.81
N PRO A 14 -20.80 1.60 24.62
CA PRO A 14 -19.54 0.90 24.43
C PRO A 14 -19.72 -0.47 23.74
N ALA A 15 -19.61 -0.51 22.42
CA ALA A 15 -19.41 -1.77 21.67
C ALA A 15 -17.96 -2.30 21.78
N ALA A 16 -17.09 -1.63 22.56
CA ALA A 16 -15.66 -1.86 22.60
C ALA A 16 -15.27 -3.19 23.29
N THR A 17 -16.01 -3.63 24.30
CA THR A 17 -15.61 -4.78 25.13
C THR A 17 -15.85 -6.12 24.43
N LYS A 18 -16.93 -6.26 23.64
CA LYS A 18 -17.18 -7.49 22.86
C LYS A 18 -16.29 -7.61 21.62
N ARG A 19 -15.93 -6.47 21.02
CA ARG A 19 -14.97 -6.39 19.90
C ARG A 19 -13.54 -6.76 20.32
N ALA A 20 -13.23 -6.69 21.62
CA ALA A 20 -11.96 -7.10 22.19
C ALA A 20 -11.71 -8.60 22.10
N GLU A 21 -12.74 -9.39 22.36
CA GLU A 21 -12.67 -10.85 22.33
C GLU A 21 -12.51 -11.36 20.89
N THR A 22 -13.17 -10.70 19.93
CA THR A 22 -13.07 -11.01 18.49
C THR A 22 -11.63 -10.85 17.98
N SER A 23 -10.90 -9.81 18.41
CA SER A 23 -9.51 -9.66 18.01
C SER A 23 -8.58 -10.74 18.57
N ALA A 24 -8.82 -11.19 19.81
CA ALA A 24 -8.00 -12.22 20.44
C ALA A 24 -8.13 -13.60 19.78
N ARG A 25 -9.21 -13.84 19.03
CA ARG A 25 -9.45 -15.07 18.26
C ARG A 25 -8.93 -15.03 16.82
N GLY A 26 -8.28 -13.94 16.41
CA GLY A 26 -7.86 -13.73 15.02
C GLY A 26 -9.03 -13.40 14.08
N GLU A 27 -10.20 -13.03 14.63
CA GLU A 27 -11.41 -12.72 13.87
C GLU A 27 -11.52 -11.23 13.53
N LEU A 28 -10.43 -10.47 13.62
CA LEU A 28 -10.36 -9.05 13.28
C LEU A 28 -9.27 -8.80 12.24
N ALA A 29 -9.66 -8.15 11.16
CA ALA A 29 -8.77 -7.62 10.15
C ALA A 29 -9.03 -6.12 9.93
N PHE A 30 -8.00 -5.41 9.54
CA PHE A 30 -8.09 -4.05 9.05
C PHE A 30 -7.64 -4.01 7.59
N SER A 31 -8.36 -3.30 6.75
CA SER A 31 -7.97 -3.07 5.36
C SER A 31 -7.73 -1.58 5.15
N PRO A 32 -6.50 -1.09 5.43
CA PRO A 32 -6.12 0.26 5.03
C PRO A 32 -5.79 0.29 3.54
N ASP A 33 -6.24 1.34 2.86
CA ASP A 33 -5.97 1.61 1.46
C ASP A 33 -5.46 3.04 1.27
N LEU A 34 -4.45 3.21 0.44
CA LEU A 34 -3.83 4.49 0.13
C LEU A 34 -3.88 4.72 -1.38
N TRP A 35 -4.65 5.72 -1.80
CA TRP A 35 -4.68 6.14 -3.19
C TRP A 35 -4.41 7.63 -3.33
N THR A 36 -3.92 8.01 -4.51
CA THR A 36 -3.72 9.41 -4.87
C THR A 36 -4.69 9.78 -5.98
N ASP A 37 -5.58 10.72 -5.68
CA ASP A 37 -6.41 11.38 -6.67
C ASP A 37 -5.52 12.33 -7.49
N ARG A 38 -5.25 11.96 -8.74
CA ARG A 38 -4.40 12.73 -9.65
C ARG A 38 -5.04 14.03 -10.13
N TYR A 39 -6.36 14.15 -10.07
CA TYR A 39 -7.07 15.37 -10.45
C TYR A 39 -6.98 16.39 -9.30
N LYS A 40 -7.29 15.97 -8.08
CA LYS A 40 -7.19 16.83 -6.88
C LYS A 40 -5.76 17.01 -6.35
N LYS A 41 -4.80 16.24 -6.88
CA LYS A 41 -3.43 16.17 -6.37
C LYS A 41 -3.38 15.83 -4.87
N GLN A 42 -4.34 15.03 -4.42
CA GLN A 42 -4.55 14.73 -3.00
C GLN A 42 -4.43 13.23 -2.76
N THR A 43 -3.75 12.85 -1.68
CA THR A 43 -3.72 11.47 -1.22
C THR A 43 -4.77 11.26 -0.15
N TYR A 44 -5.40 10.09 -0.16
CA TYR A 44 -6.41 9.69 0.81
C TYR A 44 -6.00 8.39 1.50
N LEU A 45 -6.45 8.24 2.74
CA LEU A 45 -6.40 7.00 3.51
C LEU A 45 -7.84 6.53 3.74
N GLY A 46 -8.15 5.38 3.20
CA GLY A 46 -9.32 4.58 3.54
C GLY A 46 -8.93 3.52 4.56
N MET A 47 -9.82 3.20 5.49
CA MET A 47 -9.59 2.08 6.40
C MET A 47 -10.92 1.44 6.81
N THR A 48 -11.03 0.14 6.61
CA THR A 48 -12.22 -0.66 6.99
C THR A 48 -11.81 -1.70 8.02
N ALA A 49 -12.57 -1.84 9.09
CA ALA A 49 -12.47 -2.96 10.03
C ALA A 49 -13.41 -4.09 9.58
N ILE A 50 -12.89 -5.30 9.57
CA ILE A 50 -13.58 -6.51 9.12
C ILE A 50 -13.52 -7.51 10.26
N PHE A 51 -14.66 -8.02 10.70
CA PHE A 51 -14.69 -9.00 11.77
C PHE A 51 -15.84 -9.99 11.65
N ILE A 52 -15.71 -11.12 12.33
CA ILE A 52 -16.74 -12.16 12.36
C ILE A 52 -17.46 -12.09 13.70
N GLU A 53 -18.79 -12.02 13.69
CA GLU A 53 -19.63 -12.11 14.88
C GLU A 53 -20.83 -13.01 14.58
N ASN A 54 -21.09 -14.02 15.41
CA ASN A 54 -22.20 -14.97 15.24
C ASN A 54 -22.26 -15.61 13.84
N SER A 55 -21.09 -16.03 13.32
CA SER A 55 -20.94 -16.62 11.97
C SER A 55 -21.27 -15.67 10.80
N ALA A 56 -21.46 -14.37 11.07
CA ALA A 56 -21.62 -13.35 10.04
C ALA A 56 -20.36 -12.49 9.94
N ILE A 57 -20.03 -12.07 8.70
CA ILE A 57 -18.96 -11.11 8.43
C ILE A 57 -19.53 -9.70 8.50
N HIS A 58 -18.86 -8.84 9.27
CA HIS A 58 -19.20 -7.44 9.42
C HIS A 58 -18.06 -6.57 8.89
N ASN A 59 -18.43 -5.50 8.17
CA ASN A 59 -17.51 -4.50 7.66
C ASN A 59 -17.93 -3.14 8.21
N ILE A 60 -16.98 -2.39 8.78
CA ILE A 60 -17.19 -1.03 9.27
C ILE A 60 -16.10 -0.14 8.72
N ASP A 61 -16.48 0.86 7.92
CA ASP A 61 -15.56 1.90 7.49
C ASP A 61 -15.17 2.77 8.70
N LEU A 62 -13.89 2.74 9.05
CA LEU A 62 -13.32 3.55 10.12
C LEU A 62 -13.04 4.96 9.60
N CYS A 63 -12.48 5.07 8.40
CA CYS A 63 -12.28 6.38 7.77
C CYS A 63 -12.21 6.32 6.25
N CYS A 64 -12.50 7.46 5.64
CA CYS A 64 -12.08 7.84 4.31
C CYS A 64 -11.72 9.34 4.39
N ARG A 65 -10.44 9.64 4.57
CA ARG A 65 -9.98 11.02 4.81
C ARG A 65 -8.69 11.35 4.10
N GLU A 66 -8.43 12.63 3.96
CA GLU A 66 -7.18 13.13 3.39
C GLU A 66 -5.98 12.64 4.21
N PHE A 67 -4.95 12.18 3.51
CA PHE A 67 -3.67 11.85 4.10
C PHE A 67 -2.91 13.15 4.33
N LEU A 68 -2.81 13.55 5.60
CA LEU A 68 -2.35 14.88 6.01
C LEU A 68 -0.83 15.10 5.86
N TYR A 69 -0.09 14.05 5.54
CA TYR A 69 1.36 14.14 5.39
C TYR A 69 1.74 14.37 3.93
N SER A 70 2.65 15.31 3.69
CA SER A 70 3.20 15.60 2.37
C SER A 70 3.92 14.40 1.75
N LYS A 71 4.57 13.57 2.57
CA LYS A 71 5.28 12.35 2.14
C LYS A 71 4.56 11.10 2.64
N LYS A 72 4.31 10.16 1.72
CA LYS A 72 3.78 8.80 1.97
C LYS A 72 4.84 7.87 2.58
N SER A 73 5.69 8.33 3.49
CA SER A 73 6.69 7.45 4.11
C SER A 73 6.03 6.42 5.03
N ALA A 74 6.68 5.26 5.20
CA ALA A 74 6.20 4.22 6.12
C ALA A 74 5.89 4.75 7.53
N ALA A 75 6.72 5.65 8.07
CA ALA A 75 6.50 6.25 9.37
C ALA A 75 5.22 7.12 9.43
N ASN A 76 4.95 7.90 8.39
CA ASN A 76 3.76 8.76 8.30
C ASN A 76 2.49 7.95 8.09
N VAL A 77 2.57 6.89 7.27
CA VAL A 77 1.48 5.94 7.07
C VAL A 77 1.15 5.25 8.40
N SER A 78 2.15 4.76 9.11
CA SER A 78 1.98 4.10 10.41
C SER A 78 1.28 5.02 11.43
N LYS A 79 1.75 6.27 11.56
CA LYS A 79 1.13 7.30 12.41
C LYS A 79 -0.33 7.58 12.04
N SER A 80 -0.64 7.63 10.75
CA SER A 80 -2.01 7.88 10.28
C SER A 80 -2.94 6.72 10.66
N ILE A 81 -2.49 5.48 10.49
CA ILE A 81 -3.24 4.28 10.88
C ILE A 81 -3.41 4.26 12.41
N ASP A 82 -2.36 4.55 13.19
CA ASP A 82 -2.45 4.64 14.66
C ASP A 82 -3.47 5.69 15.10
N ALA A 83 -3.51 6.85 14.44
CA ALA A 83 -4.49 7.89 14.74
C ALA A 83 -5.92 7.41 14.51
N VAL A 84 -6.19 6.69 13.41
CA VAL A 84 -7.51 6.09 13.15
C VAL A 84 -7.85 5.06 14.23
N LEU A 85 -6.94 4.13 14.52
CA LEU A 85 -7.20 3.07 15.50
C LEU A 85 -7.42 3.62 16.92
N ASN A 86 -6.71 4.69 17.30
CA ASN A 86 -6.92 5.39 18.57
C ASN A 86 -8.29 6.08 18.63
N GLU A 87 -8.71 6.75 17.54
CA GLU A 87 -10.02 7.41 17.45
C GLU A 87 -11.18 6.45 17.72
N PHE A 88 -11.03 5.20 17.28
CA PHE A 88 -12.03 4.14 17.49
C PHE A 88 -11.78 3.27 18.74
N ASN A 89 -10.77 3.59 19.55
CA ASN A 89 -10.36 2.83 20.75
C ASN A 89 -10.08 1.34 20.46
N VAL A 90 -9.42 1.06 19.35
CA VAL A 90 -9.06 -0.29 18.86
C VAL A 90 -7.55 -0.46 18.65
N GLN A 91 -6.74 0.51 19.06
CA GLN A 91 -5.27 0.50 18.91
C GLN A 91 -4.61 -0.70 19.58
N GLN A 92 -5.15 -1.18 20.69
CA GLN A 92 -4.68 -2.37 21.40
C GLN A 92 -4.64 -3.63 20.52
N TYR A 93 -5.48 -3.70 19.49
CA TYR A 93 -5.54 -4.84 18.56
C TYR A 93 -4.56 -4.73 17.40
N ARG A 94 -3.86 -3.60 17.26
CA ARG A 94 -2.96 -3.37 16.13
C ARG A 94 -2.01 -4.54 15.93
N LYS A 95 -1.37 -5.05 16.99
CA LYS A 95 -0.37 -6.12 16.89
C LYS A 95 -0.96 -7.50 16.59
N SER A 96 -2.19 -7.77 17.04
CA SER A 96 -2.84 -9.08 16.90
C SER A 96 -3.72 -9.21 15.66
N ALA A 97 -4.19 -8.09 15.11
CA ALA A 97 -5.05 -8.07 13.93
C ALA A 97 -4.28 -8.38 12.64
N PHE A 98 -5.01 -8.93 11.67
CA PHE A 98 -4.54 -9.04 10.29
C PHE A 98 -4.70 -7.69 9.57
N PHE A 99 -3.77 -7.40 8.65
CA PHE A 99 -3.86 -6.25 7.76
C PHE A 99 -3.96 -6.71 6.32
N ILE A 100 -5.05 -6.33 5.65
CA ILE A 100 -5.28 -6.61 4.24
C ILE A 100 -4.85 -5.38 3.44
N ILE A 101 -3.73 -5.49 2.74
CA ILE A 101 -3.12 -4.36 2.02
C ILE A 101 -2.71 -4.74 0.60
N ASP A 102 -2.53 -3.73 -0.25
CA ASP A 102 -1.82 -3.92 -1.51
C ASP A 102 -0.31 -4.21 -1.29
N ARG A 103 0.48 -4.19 -2.37
CA ARG A 103 1.95 -4.33 -2.26
C ARG A 103 2.67 -2.98 -2.13
N GLY A 104 1.97 -1.91 -1.78
CA GLY A 104 2.56 -0.59 -1.62
C GLY A 104 3.72 -0.62 -0.61
N PRO A 105 4.96 -0.27 -1.01
CA PRO A 105 6.14 -0.51 -0.18
C PRO A 105 6.08 0.23 1.16
N ASN A 106 5.56 1.45 1.15
CA ASN A 106 5.40 2.25 2.36
C ASN A 106 4.32 1.72 3.30
N LEU A 107 3.21 1.20 2.76
CA LEU A 107 2.13 0.62 3.55
C LEU A 107 2.57 -0.70 4.18
N LYS A 108 3.25 -1.56 3.40
CA LYS A 108 3.91 -2.77 3.88
C LYS A 108 4.90 -2.46 5.00
N ALA A 109 5.82 -1.53 4.79
CA ALA A 109 6.82 -1.16 5.79
C ALA A 109 6.20 -0.53 7.06
N ALA A 110 5.10 0.23 6.92
CA ALA A 110 4.38 0.81 8.06
C ALA A 110 3.72 -0.23 8.98
N LEU A 111 3.46 -1.41 8.43
CA LEU A 111 2.75 -2.50 9.08
C LEU A 111 3.68 -3.66 9.46
N LEU A 112 5.00 -3.53 9.35
CA LEU A 112 5.90 -4.53 9.94
C LEU A 112 6.02 -4.28 11.46
N PRO A 113 5.93 -5.32 12.32
CA PRO A 113 5.87 -6.76 12.02
C PRO A 113 4.45 -7.38 12.10
N ASN A 114 3.39 -6.62 11.82
CA ASN A 114 2.00 -7.12 11.84
C ASN A 114 1.77 -8.27 10.84
N GLN A 115 0.70 -9.02 11.07
CA GLN A 115 0.28 -10.07 10.14
C GLN A 115 -0.35 -9.43 8.91
N ILE A 116 0.18 -9.71 7.72
CA ILE A 116 -0.24 -9.10 6.46
C ILE A 116 -0.84 -10.14 5.53
N ILE A 117 -2.00 -9.82 4.96
CA ILE A 117 -2.64 -10.53 3.86
C ILE A 117 -2.60 -9.59 2.65
N TYR A 118 -2.06 -10.06 1.52
CA TYR A 118 -2.03 -9.24 0.32
C TYR A 118 -3.37 -9.24 -0.42
N CYS A 119 -3.79 -8.06 -0.87
CA CYS A 119 -5.02 -7.83 -1.60
C CYS A 119 -5.05 -8.66 -2.88
N THR A 120 -6.01 -9.58 -2.97
CA THR A 120 -6.16 -10.47 -4.13
C THR A 120 -6.51 -9.70 -5.39
N THR A 121 -7.34 -8.64 -5.29
CA THR A 121 -7.69 -7.78 -6.42
C THR A 121 -6.45 -7.14 -7.06
N HIS A 122 -5.53 -6.62 -6.24
CA HIS A 122 -4.27 -6.07 -6.74
C HIS A 122 -3.38 -7.15 -7.38
N ARG A 123 -3.36 -8.37 -6.83
CA ARG A 123 -2.61 -9.48 -7.44
C ARG A 123 -3.18 -9.89 -8.81
N ILE A 124 -4.50 -10.01 -8.92
CA ILE A 124 -5.16 -10.32 -10.19
C ILE A 124 -4.91 -9.20 -11.19
N HIS A 125 -5.04 -7.94 -10.78
CA HIS A 125 -4.73 -6.79 -11.63
C HIS A 125 -3.29 -6.87 -12.18
N ASN A 126 -2.30 -7.15 -11.33
CA ASN A 126 -0.92 -7.28 -11.77
C ASN A 126 -0.73 -8.45 -12.75
N ILE A 127 -1.34 -9.62 -12.48
CA ILE A 127 -1.28 -10.77 -13.39
C ILE A 127 -1.86 -10.41 -14.76
N LEU A 128 -3.02 -9.75 -14.80
CA LEU A 128 -3.65 -9.32 -16.04
C LEU A 128 -2.80 -8.27 -16.76
N ARG A 129 -2.25 -7.30 -16.02
CA ARG A 129 -1.35 -6.27 -16.56
C ARG A 129 -0.13 -6.91 -17.23
N ASP A 130 0.52 -7.82 -16.53
CA ASP A 130 1.75 -8.46 -16.99
C ASP A 130 1.49 -9.39 -18.18
N THR A 131 0.37 -10.11 -18.16
CA THR A 131 0.00 -11.06 -19.22
C THR A 131 -0.38 -10.35 -20.52
N PHE A 132 -1.12 -9.24 -20.45
CA PHE A 132 -1.72 -8.62 -21.64
C PHE A 132 -1.01 -7.35 -22.12
N PHE A 133 -0.22 -6.69 -21.28
CA PHE A 133 0.32 -5.35 -21.60
C PHE A 133 1.85 -5.24 -21.58
N VAL A 134 2.58 -6.22 -21.03
CA VAL A 134 4.05 -6.20 -21.01
C VAL A 134 4.66 -6.71 -22.34
N SER A 135 3.86 -7.28 -23.23
CA SER A 135 4.32 -7.85 -24.51
C SER A 135 4.64 -6.84 -25.63
N GLN A 136 4.74 -5.53 -25.37
CA GLN A 136 4.88 -4.51 -26.42
C GLN A 136 6.23 -3.75 -26.48
N SER A 137 7.24 -4.12 -25.68
CA SER A 137 8.50 -3.34 -25.61
C SER A 137 9.79 -4.13 -25.82
N THR A 138 9.83 -5.05 -26.79
CA THR A 138 11.11 -5.60 -27.30
C THR A 138 11.02 -5.89 -28.80
N THR A 139 11.31 -4.89 -29.62
CA THR A 139 11.80 -5.06 -31.00
C THR A 139 12.43 -3.75 -31.47
N THR A 140 13.61 -3.45 -30.95
CA THR A 140 14.61 -2.68 -31.68
C THR A 140 15.90 -3.48 -31.62
N ASP A 141 16.01 -4.42 -32.54
CA ASP A 141 17.29 -4.96 -32.98
C ASP A 141 18.11 -3.80 -33.55
N THR A 142 19.20 -3.45 -32.88
CA THR A 142 20.38 -2.90 -33.55
C THR A 142 21.57 -3.72 -33.12
N ASP A 143 21.80 -4.73 -33.94
CA ASP A 143 23.06 -5.40 -34.20
C ASP A 143 24.16 -4.35 -34.44
N THR A 144 25.16 -4.22 -33.57
CA THR A 144 26.50 -3.73 -33.94
C THR A 144 27.54 -4.26 -32.96
N THR A 145 28.56 -4.87 -33.56
CA THR A 145 29.65 -5.65 -33.02
C THR A 145 30.77 -4.80 -32.38
N GLN A 146 31.61 -5.49 -31.57
CA GLN A 146 33.04 -5.25 -31.27
C GLN A 146 33.48 -4.36 -30.07
N SER A 147 34.07 -5.06 -29.08
CA SER A 147 35.49 -4.97 -28.66
C SER A 147 36.11 -3.61 -28.30
N GLY A 148 36.61 -3.47 -27.07
CA GLY A 148 37.68 -2.49 -26.79
C GLY A 148 37.85 -2.02 -25.35
N ARG A 149 38.79 -2.62 -24.61
CA ARG A 149 39.43 -2.07 -23.40
C ARG A 149 40.07 -0.70 -23.69
N LYS A 150 39.87 0.32 -22.83
CA LYS A 150 40.93 1.25 -22.37
C LYS A 150 40.48 2.21 -21.25
N ARG A 151 41.31 2.25 -20.19
CA ARG A 151 41.32 3.24 -19.10
C ARG A 151 41.68 4.64 -19.63
N LYS A 152 41.08 5.71 -19.09
CA LYS A 152 41.81 6.95 -18.75
C LYS A 152 41.07 7.82 -17.71
N ARG A 153 41.85 8.25 -16.72
CA ARG A 153 41.53 9.13 -15.59
C ARG A 153 41.51 10.60 -16.03
N LYS A 154 40.60 11.43 -15.49
CA LYS A 154 40.85 12.86 -15.23
C LYS A 154 39.84 13.44 -14.21
N GLU A 155 40.38 14.01 -13.14
CA GLU A 155 39.68 14.86 -12.16
C GLU A 155 39.43 16.25 -12.76
N THR A 156 38.31 16.89 -12.42
CA THR A 156 38.22 18.29 -11.96
C THR A 156 36.83 18.61 -11.44
N SER A 157 36.79 19.46 -10.42
CA SER A 157 35.66 19.83 -9.58
C SER A 157 35.16 21.27 -9.85
N VAL A 158 33.92 21.52 -9.38
CA VAL A 158 33.25 22.76 -8.91
C VAL A 158 32.39 23.62 -9.88
N THR A 159 31.18 23.90 -9.37
CA THR A 159 30.11 24.90 -9.70
C THR A 159 29.22 24.57 -10.90
N SER A 160 27.89 24.75 -10.90
CA SER A 160 26.96 25.57 -10.10
C SER A 160 25.52 25.00 -10.17
N ASP A 161 24.63 25.56 -9.35
CA ASP A 161 23.17 25.38 -9.28
C ASP A 161 22.44 25.19 -10.63
N ASP A 162 21.51 24.23 -10.67
CA ASP A 162 20.15 24.48 -11.18
C ASP A 162 19.19 23.34 -10.79
N SER A 163 18.00 23.77 -10.40
CA SER A 163 16.87 22.98 -9.92
C SER A 163 16.19 22.19 -11.03
N ASP A 164 16.13 20.86 -10.88
CA ASP A 164 15.19 19.99 -11.58
C ASP A 164 14.78 18.82 -10.65
N ASP A 165 13.61 18.96 -10.03
CA ASP A 165 12.94 17.90 -9.27
C ASP A 165 12.50 16.79 -10.25
N LYS A 166 13.43 15.89 -10.57
CA LYS A 166 13.13 14.63 -11.24
C LYS A 166 12.42 13.71 -10.27
N PHE A 167 11.10 13.65 -10.41
CA PHE A 167 10.24 12.68 -9.75
C PHE A 167 10.64 11.28 -10.24
N HIS A 168 11.37 10.54 -9.41
CA HIS A 168 11.75 9.16 -9.67
C HIS A 168 10.53 8.24 -9.46
N ASP A 169 9.94 7.79 -10.57
CA ASP A 169 9.11 6.59 -10.60
C ASP A 169 9.90 5.43 -9.96
N SER A 170 9.37 4.91 -8.86
CA SER A 170 9.89 3.73 -8.16
C SER A 170 8.84 2.62 -8.14
N ASP A 171 8.19 2.40 -9.29
CA ASP A 171 7.28 1.27 -9.54
C ASP A 171 7.99 0.08 -10.22
N ASN A 172 9.31 0.13 -10.38
CA ASN A 172 10.10 -0.99 -10.93
C ASN A 172 10.86 -1.72 -9.81
N GLU A 173 10.17 -2.56 -9.06
CA GLU A 173 10.82 -3.66 -8.34
C GLU A 173 10.34 -4.97 -8.95
N PHE A 174 11.16 -5.48 -9.86
CA PHE A 174 11.00 -6.76 -10.54
C PHE A 174 11.31 -7.87 -9.53
N ASP A 175 10.27 -8.53 -9.03
CA ASP A 175 10.42 -9.71 -8.17
C ASP A 175 10.61 -10.96 -9.06
N GLU A 176 11.87 -11.39 -9.17
CA GLU A 176 12.34 -12.52 -9.97
C GLU A 176 11.70 -13.87 -9.54
N SER A 177 10.98 -13.89 -8.41
CA SER A 177 10.31 -15.08 -7.85
C SER A 177 9.10 -15.57 -8.67
N CYS A 178 8.43 -14.72 -9.45
CA CYS A 178 7.25 -15.15 -10.24
C CYS A 178 7.59 -15.78 -11.61
N SER A 179 8.83 -15.62 -12.09
CA SER A 179 9.26 -16.14 -13.40
C SER A 179 9.23 -17.68 -13.46
N GLY A 180 9.61 -18.34 -12.36
CA GLY A 180 9.64 -19.81 -12.28
C GLY A 180 8.25 -20.45 -12.34
N LEU A 181 7.25 -19.85 -11.67
CA LEU A 181 5.90 -20.41 -11.56
C LEU A 181 5.13 -20.28 -12.89
N LEU A 182 5.31 -19.17 -13.61
CA LEU A 182 4.69 -18.96 -14.92
C LEU A 182 5.29 -19.91 -15.99
N GLY A 183 6.59 -20.21 -15.89
CA GLY A 183 7.26 -21.18 -16.76
C GLY A 183 6.81 -22.63 -16.55
N GLU A 184 6.32 -23.00 -15.37
CA GLU A 184 5.75 -24.33 -15.10
C GLU A 184 4.29 -24.45 -15.54
N ILE A 185 3.50 -23.40 -15.38
CA ILE A 185 2.10 -23.37 -15.86
C ILE A 185 2.05 -23.44 -17.40
N ALA A 186 2.91 -22.69 -18.09
CA ALA A 186 2.99 -22.72 -19.56
C ALA A 186 3.44 -24.08 -20.13
N ARG A 187 4.22 -24.87 -19.36
CA ARG A 187 4.61 -26.24 -19.72
C ARG A 187 3.52 -27.27 -19.48
N THR A 188 2.60 -26.99 -18.56
CA THR A 188 1.49 -27.89 -18.21
C THR A 188 0.31 -27.73 -19.17
N ILE A 189 0.13 -26.55 -19.76
CA ILE A 189 -0.96 -26.28 -20.72
C ILE A 189 -0.65 -26.82 -22.13
N ASN A 190 0.63 -27.08 -22.46
CA ASN A 190 1.07 -27.56 -23.77
C ASN A 190 1.43 -29.07 -23.81
N ARG A 191 0.94 -29.86 -22.84
CA ARG A 191 0.99 -31.34 -22.86
C ARG A 191 -0.42 -31.89 -22.81
#